data_AF-A0A9W9M6Y0-F1
#
_entry.id   AF-A0A9W9M6Y0-F1
#
_cell.length_a   1.000
_cell.length_b   1.000
_cell.length_c   1.000
_cell.angle_alpha   90.00
_cell.angle_beta   90.00
_cell.angle_gamma   90.00
#
_symmetry.space_group_name_H-M   'P 1'
#
loop_
_entity.id
_entity.type
_entity.pdbx_description
1 polymer ?
#
loop_
_entity_poly.entity_id
_entity_poly.type
_entity_poly.pdbx_seq_one_letter_code
_entity_poly.pdbx_strand_id
1 'polypeptide(L)'
;MVDRESLDSVLNAPDPDRCETSFVRLVYGEWEPGVLDEEELEAFEPLEGCTLGDVGLMRVPYGEAEFTGFVYMRNADVWDLFYSRPPRIQSLAAF
;
A
#
# COMPACT_ATOMS: atom_id res chain seq x y z
N MET A 1 -11.54 29.25 1.74
CA MET A 1 -10.57 29.85 2.68
C MET A 1 -10.72 29.07 3.98
N VAL A 2 -9.65 28.46 4.48
CA VAL A 2 -9.69 27.63 5.69
C VAL A 2 -9.59 28.54 6.91
N ASP A 3 -10.36 28.27 7.96
CA ASP A 3 -10.35 29.05 9.20
C ASP A 3 -9.10 28.75 10.05
N ARG A 4 -8.76 29.70 10.92
CA ARG A 4 -7.54 29.65 11.76
C ARG A 4 -7.57 28.46 12.73
N GLU A 5 -8.74 28.15 13.27
CA GLU A 5 -8.91 27.06 14.24
C GLU A 5 -8.66 25.70 13.60
N SER A 6 -9.20 25.47 12.39
CA SER A 6 -8.89 24.28 11.60
C SER A 6 -7.40 24.17 11.26
N LEU A 7 -6.72 25.27 10.94
CA LEU A 7 -5.29 25.27 10.66
C LEU A 7 -4.46 24.93 11.90
N ASP A 8 -4.77 25.57 13.04
CA ASP A 8 -4.08 25.36 14.30
C ASP A 8 -4.35 23.94 14.85
N SER A 9 -5.51 23.34 14.58
CA SER A 9 -5.80 21.94 14.95
C SER A 9 -4.90 20.93 14.23
N VAL A 10 -4.53 21.19 12.97
CA VAL A 10 -3.63 20.30 12.21
C VAL A 10 -2.18 20.47 12.67
N LEU A 11 -1.75 21.71 12.92
CA LEU A 11 -0.38 22.01 13.35
C LEU A 11 -0.08 21.56 14.78
N ASN A 12 -1.09 21.52 15.64
CA ASN A 12 -0.98 21.04 17.02
C ASN A 12 -1.42 19.59 17.19
N ALA A 13 -1.77 18.90 16.10
CA ALA A 13 -1.99 17.46 16.17
C ALA A 13 -0.71 16.81 16.71
N PRO A 14 -0.80 15.90 17.69
CA PRO A 14 0.37 15.16 18.12
C PRO A 14 1.00 14.53 16.88
N ASP A 15 2.32 14.68 16.74
CA ASP A 15 3.08 13.98 15.70
C ASP A 15 2.65 12.51 15.82
N PRO A 16 1.98 11.93 14.81
CA PRO A 16 1.52 10.57 14.94
C PRO A 16 2.77 9.76 15.21
N ASP A 17 2.90 9.25 16.45
CA ASP A 17 3.93 8.30 16.87
C ASP A 17 4.17 7.42 15.67
N ARG A 18 5.36 7.52 15.04
CA ARG A 18 5.64 6.93 13.72
C ARG A 18 4.92 5.60 13.66
N CYS A 19 3.75 5.59 13.02
CA CYS A 19 2.85 4.47 13.20
C CYS A 19 3.43 3.39 12.29
N GLU A 20 4.36 2.62 12.83
CA GLU A 20 4.95 1.48 12.11
C GLU A 20 3.87 0.45 11.75
N THR A 21 2.70 0.56 12.39
CA THR A 21 1.49 -0.19 12.10
C THR A 21 0.53 0.49 11.13
N SER A 22 0.68 1.79 10.83
CA SER A 22 -0.15 2.46 9.84
C SER A 22 0.41 2.22 8.44
N PHE A 23 -0.44 1.69 7.59
CA PHE A 23 -0.13 1.44 6.20
C PHE A 23 -1.15 2.13 5.30
N VAL A 24 -0.73 2.48 4.10
CA VAL A 24 -1.63 2.84 3.01
C VAL A 24 -1.59 1.75 1.95
N ARG A 25 -2.54 1.83 1.01
CA ARG A 25 -2.63 0.91 -0.11
C ARG A 25 -2.04 1.59 -1.33
N LEU A 26 -0.99 1.00 -1.88
CA LEU A 26 -0.55 1.32 -3.24
C LEU A 26 -1.30 0.42 -4.21
N VAL A 27 -1.75 1.01 -5.31
CA VAL A 27 -2.43 0.31 -6.40
C VAL A 27 -1.64 0.53 -7.68
N TYR A 28 -1.26 -0.54 -8.38
CA TYR A 28 -0.63 -0.42 -9.68
C TYR A 28 -1.69 -0.14 -10.75
N GLY A 29 -1.65 1.05 -11.34
CA GLY A 29 -2.73 1.56 -12.19
C GLY A 29 -2.87 0.88 -13.56
N GLU A 30 -1.81 0.24 -14.05
CA GLU A 30 -1.82 -0.50 -15.33
C GLU A 30 -2.07 -2.00 -15.13
N TRP A 31 -2.38 -2.41 -13.90
CA TRP A 31 -2.45 -3.82 -13.59
C TRP A 31 -3.80 -4.45 -13.94
N GLU A 32 -3.76 -5.65 -14.51
CA GLU A 32 -4.93 -6.43 -14.90
C GLU A 32 -5.04 -7.67 -14.00
N PRO A 33 -6.16 -7.84 -13.27
CA PRO A 33 -6.33 -8.96 -12.36
C PRO A 33 -6.33 -10.31 -13.11
N GLY A 34 -5.57 -11.26 -12.58
CA GLY A 34 -5.61 -12.64 -13.03
C GLY A 34 -6.85 -13.36 -12.52
N VAL A 35 -7.40 -14.26 -13.34
CA VAL A 35 -8.40 -15.23 -12.86
C VAL A 35 -7.64 -16.39 -12.23
N LEU A 36 -7.88 -16.60 -10.94
CA LEU A 36 -7.31 -17.71 -10.18
C LEU A 36 -8.10 -18.97 -10.44
N ASP A 37 -7.42 -20.11 -10.44
CA ASP A 37 -8.09 -21.40 -10.39
C ASP A 37 -8.52 -21.78 -8.96
N GLU A 38 -9.26 -22.89 -8.82
CA GLU A 38 -9.78 -23.36 -7.54
C GLU A 38 -8.66 -23.72 -6.55
N GLU A 39 -7.54 -24.27 -7.01
CA GLU A 39 -6.39 -24.61 -6.13
C GLU A 39 -5.71 -23.35 -5.59
N GLU A 40 -5.54 -22.32 -6.43
CA GLU A 40 -5.00 -21.03 -6.02
C GLU A 40 -5.96 -20.26 -5.10
N LEU A 41 -7.27 -20.38 -5.30
CA LEU A 41 -8.27 -19.79 -4.41
C LEU A 41 -8.27 -20.44 -3.03
N GLU A 42 -8.02 -21.75 -2.93
CA GLU A 42 -7.87 -22.44 -1.65
C GLU A 42 -6.55 -22.09 -0.94
N ALA A 43 -5.49 -21.80 -1.71
CA ALA A 43 -4.18 -21.47 -1.16
C ALA A 43 -4.08 -20.04 -0.57
N PHE A 44 -4.92 -19.11 -1.02
CA PHE A 44 -4.82 -17.69 -0.65
C PHE A 44 -6.12 -17.12 -0.08
N GLU A 45 -6.02 -16.44 1.07
CA GLU A 45 -7.17 -15.73 1.63
C GLU A 45 -7.60 -14.57 0.70
N PRO A 46 -8.92 -14.44 0.39
CA PRO A 46 -9.42 -13.36 -0.43
C PRO A 46 -9.08 -12.00 0.16
N LEU A 47 -8.56 -11.09 -0.68
CA LEU A 47 -8.19 -9.77 -0.23
C LEU A 47 -9.46 -8.91 -0.06
N GLU A 48 -9.96 -8.83 1.18
CA GLU A 48 -11.16 -8.06 1.52
C GLU A 48 -12.40 -8.51 0.74
N GLY A 49 -12.51 -9.82 0.52
CA GLY A 49 -13.59 -10.42 -0.27
C GLY A 49 -13.37 -10.35 -1.78
N CYS A 50 -12.26 -9.75 -2.24
CA CYS A 50 -11.86 -9.86 -3.64
C CYS A 50 -11.19 -11.21 -3.89
N THR A 51 -11.80 -12.00 -4.77
CA THR A 51 -11.31 -13.32 -5.19
C THR A 51 -10.49 -13.24 -6.48
N LEU A 52 -10.17 -12.04 -6.96
CA LEU A 52 -9.28 -11.87 -8.10
C LEU A 52 -7.84 -12.08 -7.64
N GLY A 53 -7.08 -12.77 -8.49
CA GLY A 53 -5.65 -12.96 -8.31
C GLY A 53 -4.94 -11.66 -8.52
N ASP A 54 -3.99 -11.37 -7.63
CA ASP A 54 -3.11 -10.22 -7.71
C ASP A 54 -3.85 -8.96 -8.13
N VAL A 55 -4.52 -8.26 -7.22
CA VAL A 55 -5.23 -7.01 -7.59
C VAL A 55 -4.30 -5.80 -7.67
N GLY A 56 -2.98 -6.03 -7.74
CA GLY A 56 -1.98 -4.97 -7.83
C GLY A 56 -2.06 -4.06 -6.62
N LEU A 57 -2.33 -4.65 -5.45
CA LEU A 57 -2.48 -3.94 -4.19
C LEU A 57 -1.37 -4.33 -3.22
N MET A 58 -0.60 -3.35 -2.79
CA MET A 58 0.44 -3.51 -1.78
C MET A 58 0.13 -2.67 -0.55
N ARG A 59 0.39 -3.22 0.65
CA ARG A 59 0.35 -2.44 1.90
C ARG A 59 1.74 -1.91 2.16
N VAL A 60 1.89 -0.60 2.31
CA VAL A 60 3.18 0.04 2.62
C VAL A 60 3.04 1.02 3.80
N PRO A 61 4.06 1.20 4.64
CA PRO A 61 4.02 2.20 5.71
C PRO A 61 3.67 3.58 5.17
N TYR A 62 2.84 4.32 5.91
CA TYR A 62 2.39 5.66 5.49
C TYR A 62 3.55 6.56 5.04
N GLY A 63 4.61 6.66 5.86
CA GLY A 63 5.76 7.52 5.57
C GLY A 63 6.61 7.05 4.38
N GLU A 64 6.52 5.77 3.99
CA GLU A 64 7.21 5.26 2.82
C GLU A 64 6.39 5.44 1.54
N ALA A 65 5.07 5.58 1.62
CA ALA A 65 4.24 5.81 0.44
C ALA A 65 4.46 7.18 -0.22
N GLU A 66 4.99 8.13 0.54
CA GLU A 66 5.26 9.50 0.08
C GLU A 66 6.52 9.54 -0.81
N PHE A 67 7.62 10.08 -0.29
CA PHE A 67 8.84 10.30 -1.07
C PHE A 67 9.50 8.99 -1.52
N THR A 68 9.58 7.99 -0.63
CA THR A 68 10.18 6.68 -0.96
C THR A 68 9.39 5.99 -2.06
N GLY A 69 8.07 5.95 -1.96
CA GLY A 69 7.19 5.39 -2.98
C GLY A 69 7.42 6.07 -4.32
N PHE A 70 7.48 7.40 -4.36
CA PHE A 70 7.75 8.15 -5.59
C PHE A 70 9.13 7.84 -6.20
N VAL A 71 10.18 7.70 -5.37
CA VAL A 71 11.54 7.47 -5.84
C VAL A 71 11.75 6.04 -6.35
N TYR A 72 11.16 5.05 -5.66
CA TYR A 72 11.40 3.64 -5.93
C TYR A 72 10.37 3.03 -6.89
N MET A 73 9.09 3.41 -6.84
CA MET A 73 8.03 2.85 -7.71
C MET A 73 7.94 3.55 -9.07
N ARG A 74 9.04 3.55 -9.83
CA ARG A 74 9.13 4.26 -11.13
C ARG A 74 8.75 3.41 -12.33
N ASN A 75 8.73 2.09 -12.21
CA ASN A 75 8.46 1.14 -13.27
C ASN A 75 7.91 -0.17 -12.70
N ALA A 76 7.25 -0.94 -13.56
CA ALA A 76 6.60 -2.22 -13.23
C ALA A 76 7.56 -3.23 -12.59
N ASP A 77 8.83 -3.28 -13.04
CA ASP A 77 9.81 -4.24 -12.50
C ASP A 77 10.02 -4.09 -10.98
N VAL A 78 9.87 -2.87 -10.45
CA VAL A 78 10.02 -2.62 -9.01
C VAL A 78 8.78 -3.08 -8.25
N TRP A 79 7.60 -3.01 -8.86
CA TRP A 79 6.38 -3.55 -8.28
C TRP A 79 6.56 -5.02 -7.91
N ASP A 80 7.09 -5.83 -8.83
CA ASP A 80 7.29 -7.27 -8.65
C ASP A 80 8.33 -7.62 -7.57
N LEU A 81 9.28 -6.72 -7.30
CA LEU A 81 10.27 -6.92 -6.23
C LEU A 81 9.65 -6.78 -4.83
N PHE A 82 8.66 -5.89 -4.67
CA PHE A 82 8.05 -5.60 -3.38
C PHE A 82 6.70 -6.28 -3.19
N TYR A 83 5.98 -6.60 -4.25
CA TYR A 83 4.64 -7.18 -4.17
C TYR A 83 4.65 -8.57 -3.52
N SER A 84 3.71 -8.83 -2.60
CA SER A 84 3.45 -10.18 -2.06
C SER A 84 1.96 -10.39 -1.80
N ARG A 85 1.52 -11.65 -1.88
CA ARG A 85 0.12 -12.07 -1.75
C ARG A 85 -0.09 -12.97 -0.53
N PRO A 86 -1.14 -12.79 0.31
CA PRO A 86 -1.92 -11.59 0.64
C PRO A 86 -1.05 -10.58 1.43
N PRO A 87 -1.19 -9.27 1.19
CA PRO A 87 -0.04 -8.38 1.29
C PRO A 87 0.33 -8.13 2.74
N ARG A 88 1.52 -8.61 3.10
CA ARG A 88 2.26 -8.12 4.26
C ARG A 88 2.52 -6.63 4.07
N ILE A 89 2.71 -5.92 5.17
CA ILE A 89 3.20 -4.55 5.09
C ILE A 89 4.63 -4.63 4.54
N GLN A 90 4.85 -4.03 3.37
CA GLN A 90 6.13 -4.03 2.68
C GLN A 90 6.89 -2.76 3.00
N SER A 91 8.16 -2.92 3.36
CA SER A 91 9.07 -1.78 3.47
C SER A 91 9.78 -1.57 2.13
N LEU A 92 9.57 -0.39 1.55
CA LEU A 92 10.24 0.11 0.36
C LEU A 92 11.66 0.59 0.63
N ALA A 93 12.03 0.76 1.90
CA ALA A 93 13.34 1.24 2.34
C ALA A 93 14.35 0.11 2.63
N ALA A 94 14.00 -1.16 2.40
CA ALA A 94 14.76 -2.32 2.87
C ALA A 94 16.00 -2.73 2.02
N PHE A 95 16.56 -1.84 1.19
CA PHE A 95 17.77 -2.10 0.40
C PHE A 95 18.80 -0.98 0.50
#